data_AF-A0A536ZHR6-F1
#
_entry.id   AF-A0A536ZHR6-F1
#
_cell.length_a   1.000
_cell.length_b   1.000
_cell.length_c   1.000
_cell.angle_alpha   90.00
_cell.angle_beta   90.00
_cell.angle_gamma   90.00
#
_symmetry.space_group_name_H-M   'P 1'
#
loop_
_entity.id
_entity.type
_entity.pdbx_description
1 polymer ?
#
loop_
_entity_poly.entity_id
_entity_poly.type
_entity_poly.pdbx_seq_one_letter_code
_entity_poly.pdbx_strand_id
1 'polypeptide(L)'
;MKHYWLLAPAAAVFAAFWLLPIARLTVVGASGPDGIATYAAVLTHPRYFRSLVSTLVLSGAVTVATLVISGIAGLFLSRNRFPGRTFLTAMLTFPLAFPGVVVGFMVILLAGRQGLIGQVAQWLTGENLVFAYSMAGLFLGYLYFSIPRVILTVMAAAEKLDPKLEEAARSLGASPWRVVIDVLIPGLQPALISAGAICFATSM
;
A
#
# COMPACT_ATOMS: atom_id res chain seq x y z
N MET A 1 -21.70 14.22 -33.09
CA MET A 1 -20.34 14.82 -33.12
C MET A 1 -19.85 14.94 -31.68
N LYS A 2 -18.74 14.29 -31.32
CA LYS A 2 -18.26 14.21 -29.93
C LYS A 2 -17.68 15.58 -29.50
N HIS A 3 -18.15 16.09 -28.36
CA HIS A 3 -17.79 17.42 -27.84
C HIS A 3 -16.42 17.39 -27.13
N TYR A 4 -15.35 17.16 -27.89
CA TYR A 4 -13.99 17.06 -27.33
C TYR A 4 -13.48 18.35 -26.67
N TRP A 5 -14.08 19.50 -26.98
CA TRP A 5 -13.74 20.79 -26.35
C TRP A 5 -14.02 20.80 -24.84
N LEU A 6 -14.92 19.94 -24.34
CA LEU A 6 -15.18 19.78 -22.91
C LEU A 6 -13.97 19.22 -22.14
N LEU A 7 -13.00 18.60 -22.83
CA LEU A 7 -11.76 18.11 -22.23
C LEU A 7 -10.68 19.19 -22.12
N ALA A 8 -10.85 20.34 -22.80
CA ALA A 8 -9.82 21.37 -22.87
C ALA A 8 -9.39 21.91 -21.49
N PRO A 9 -10.30 22.18 -20.52
CA PRO A 9 -9.88 22.61 -19.19
C PRO A 9 -9.07 21.55 -18.45
N ALA A 10 -9.48 20.28 -18.53
CA ALA A 10 -8.78 19.17 -17.90
C ALA A 10 -7.39 18.95 -18.54
N ALA A 11 -7.30 19.03 -19.86
CA ALA A 11 -6.04 18.93 -20.59
C ALA A 11 -5.09 20.09 -20.25
N ALA A 12 -5.62 21.32 -20.11
CA ALA A 12 -4.82 22.49 -19.73
C ALA A 12 -4.22 22.33 -18.33
N VAL A 13 -5.02 21.88 -17.35
CA VAL A 13 -4.54 21.60 -15.99
C VAL A 13 -3.50 20.47 -15.99
N PHE A 14 -3.77 19.37 -16.69
CA PHE A 14 -2.81 18.26 -16.80
C PHE A 14 -1.49 18.71 -17.45
N ALA A 15 -1.55 19.51 -18.51
CA ALA A 15 -0.36 20.02 -19.16
C ALA A 15 0.45 20.96 -18.25
N ALA A 16 -0.21 21.92 -17.60
CA ALA A 16 0.44 22.94 -16.78
C ALA A 16 1.05 22.38 -15.49
N PHE A 17 0.36 21.43 -14.82
CA PHE A 17 0.76 20.96 -13.49
C PHE A 17 1.38 19.56 -13.48
N TRP A 18 1.32 18.82 -14.59
CA TRP A 18 1.94 17.49 -14.67
C TRP A 18 2.99 17.42 -15.79
N LEU A 19 2.61 17.67 -17.05
CA LEU A 19 3.53 17.52 -18.18
C LEU A 19 4.68 18.54 -18.13
N LEU A 20 4.38 19.81 -17.87
CA LEU A 20 5.38 20.87 -17.86
C LEU A 20 6.41 20.69 -16.74
N PRO A 21 6.04 20.44 -15.46
CA PRO A 21 7.01 20.16 -14.41
C PRO A 21 7.88 18.92 -14.72
N ILE A 22 7.29 17.83 -15.22
CA ILE A 22 8.05 16.63 -15.58
C ILE A 22 9.05 16.93 -16.70
N ALA A 23 8.61 17.61 -17.77
CA ALA A 23 9.51 18.01 -18.86
C ALA A 23 10.62 18.96 -18.39
N ARG A 24 10.32 19.85 -17.44
CA ARG A 24 11.34 20.73 -16.83
C ARG A 24 12.33 19.93 -15.99
N LEU A 25 11.87 18.99 -15.17
CA LEU A 25 12.74 18.14 -14.35
C LEU A 25 13.63 17.24 -15.20
N THR A 26 13.15 16.76 -16.35
CA THR A 26 13.97 15.96 -17.27
C THR A 26 15.06 16.80 -17.95
N VAL A 27 14.74 18.03 -18.36
CA VAL A 27 15.74 18.95 -18.92
C VAL A 27 16.76 19.37 -17.86
N VAL A 28 16.30 19.69 -16.64
CA VAL A 28 17.18 20.08 -15.54
C VAL A 28 18.13 18.94 -15.16
N GLY A 29 17.64 17.70 -15.06
CA GLY A 29 18.50 16.54 -14.78
C GLY A 29 19.57 16.29 -15.86
N ALA A 30 19.28 16.62 -17.12
CA ALA A 30 20.22 16.52 -18.23
C ALA A 30 21.15 17.74 -18.37
N SER A 31 20.95 18.81 -17.61
CA SER A 31 21.71 20.07 -17.78
C SER A 31 23.02 20.13 -16.98
N GLY A 32 23.33 19.07 -16.22
CA GLY A 32 24.57 18.95 -15.45
C GLY A 32 25.81 18.64 -16.29
N PRO A 33 27.00 18.56 -15.66
CA PRO A 33 28.28 18.28 -16.33
C PRO A 33 28.29 16.99 -17.15
N ASP A 34 27.58 15.97 -16.67
CA ASP A 34 27.48 14.65 -17.31
C ASP A 34 26.33 14.56 -18.34
N GLY A 35 25.60 15.66 -18.55
CA GLY A 35 24.52 15.72 -19.52
C GLY A 35 23.43 14.66 -19.28
N ILE A 36 22.99 14.01 -20.37
CA ILE A 36 22.03 12.89 -20.34
C ILE A 36 22.62 11.64 -19.64
N ALA A 37 23.95 11.49 -19.55
CA ALA A 37 24.57 10.33 -18.90
C ALA A 37 24.26 10.26 -17.40
N THR A 38 23.84 11.37 -16.80
CA THR A 38 23.29 11.44 -15.43
C THR A 38 22.16 10.43 -15.20
N TYR A 39 21.34 10.13 -16.20
CA TYR A 39 20.28 9.12 -16.06
C TYR A 39 20.84 7.69 -16.03
N ALA A 40 21.89 7.41 -16.80
CA ALA A 40 22.57 6.13 -16.74
C ALA A 40 23.23 5.91 -15.38
N ALA A 41 23.62 6.98 -14.68
CA ALA A 41 24.18 6.93 -13.34
C ALA A 41 23.27 6.20 -12.34
N VAL A 42 21.94 6.26 -12.50
CA VAL A 42 20.98 5.55 -11.64
C VAL A 42 21.22 4.03 -11.67
N LEU A 43 21.60 3.49 -12.83
CA LEU A 43 21.85 2.07 -13.03
C LEU A 43 23.32 1.69 -12.84
N THR A 44 24.25 2.59 -13.17
CA THR A 44 25.70 2.30 -13.13
C THR A 44 26.33 2.58 -11.78
N HIS A 45 25.80 3.52 -10.99
CA HIS A 45 26.34 3.82 -9.66
C HIS A 45 25.80 2.82 -8.63
N PRO A 46 26.67 2.06 -7.92
CA PRO A 46 26.24 1.03 -6.98
C PRO A 46 25.31 1.53 -5.87
N ARG A 47 25.47 2.80 -5.45
CA ARG A 47 24.65 3.41 -4.40
C ARG A 47 23.20 3.65 -4.87
N TYR A 48 23.01 4.24 -6.05
CA TYR A 48 21.67 4.50 -6.58
C TYR A 48 20.95 3.22 -6.95
N PHE A 49 21.67 2.28 -7.58
CA PHE A 49 21.11 0.97 -7.90
C PHE A 49 20.67 0.21 -6.64
N ARG A 50 21.49 0.20 -5.58
CA ARG A 50 21.13 -0.43 -4.31
C ARG A 50 19.91 0.22 -3.65
N SER A 51 19.82 1.55 -3.68
CA SER A 51 18.64 2.25 -3.16
C SER A 51 17.39 1.89 -3.98
N LEU A 52 17.48 1.90 -5.31
CA LEU A 52 16.37 1.53 -6.20
C LEU A 52 15.86 0.11 -5.91
N VAL A 53 16.77 -0.87 -5.85
CA VAL A 53 16.41 -2.26 -5.53
C VAL A 53 15.81 -2.37 -4.12
N SER A 54 16.37 -1.66 -3.14
CA SER A 54 15.85 -1.70 -1.76
C SER A 54 14.43 -1.15 -1.68
N THR A 55 14.15 -0.04 -2.39
CA THR A 55 12.80 0.51 -2.51
C THR A 55 11.87 -0.49 -3.19
N LEU A 56 12.23 -1.04 -4.35
CA LEU A 56 11.37 -2.00 -5.06
C LEU A 56 11.05 -3.25 -4.23
N VAL A 57 12.04 -3.81 -3.53
CA VAL A 57 11.87 -4.96 -2.64
C VAL A 57 10.95 -4.59 -1.48
N LEU A 58 11.15 -3.43 -0.87
CA LEU A 58 10.32 -2.95 0.23
C LEU A 58 8.86 -2.73 -0.22
N SER A 59 8.63 -1.99 -1.30
CA SER A 59 7.29 -1.70 -1.81
C SER A 59 6.57 -2.98 -2.21
N GLY A 60 7.28 -3.93 -2.84
CA GLY A 60 6.76 -5.26 -3.15
C GLY A 60 6.36 -6.04 -1.90
N ALA A 61 7.25 -6.09 -0.89
CA ALA A 61 6.97 -6.78 0.37
C ALA A 61 5.77 -6.17 1.11
N VAL A 62 5.71 -4.83 1.21
CA VAL A 62 4.57 -4.11 1.81
C VAL A 62 3.29 -4.43 1.06
N THR A 63 3.32 -4.42 -0.28
CA THR A 63 2.15 -4.68 -1.11
C THR A 63 1.61 -6.09 -0.88
N VAL A 64 2.48 -7.10 -0.93
CA VAL A 64 2.08 -8.50 -0.70
C VAL A 64 1.53 -8.67 0.72
N ALA A 65 2.24 -8.17 1.74
CA ALA A 65 1.80 -8.28 3.12
C ALA A 65 0.44 -7.59 3.35
N THR A 66 0.26 -6.37 2.79
CA THR A 66 -0.99 -5.62 2.91
C THR A 66 -2.14 -6.34 2.20
N LEU A 67 -1.93 -6.87 0.99
CA LEU A 67 -2.96 -7.60 0.27
C LEU A 67 -3.40 -8.85 1.02
N VAL A 68 -2.47 -9.59 1.62
CA VAL A 68 -2.79 -10.77 2.43
C VAL A 68 -3.56 -10.38 3.68
N ILE A 69 -3.01 -9.46 4.48
CA ILE A 69 -3.59 -9.07 5.77
C ILE A 69 -4.95 -8.39 5.58
N SER A 70 -5.00 -7.36 4.74
CA SER A 70 -6.21 -6.58 4.50
C SER A 70 -7.21 -7.29 3.60
N GLY A 71 -6.76 -8.18 2.71
CA GLY A 71 -7.65 -9.05 1.93
C GLY A 71 -8.44 -9.99 2.82
N ILE A 72 -7.76 -10.70 3.72
CA ILE A 72 -8.40 -11.60 4.69
C ILE A 72 -9.30 -10.81 5.65
N ALA A 73 -8.77 -9.74 6.26
CA ALA A 73 -9.53 -8.94 7.21
C ALA A 73 -10.75 -8.26 6.56
N GLY A 74 -10.58 -7.69 5.36
CA GLY A 74 -11.64 -7.02 4.62
C GLY A 74 -12.75 -7.98 4.19
N LEU A 75 -12.38 -9.15 3.68
CA LEU A 75 -13.34 -10.19 3.35
C LEU A 75 -14.10 -10.66 4.59
N PHE A 76 -13.40 -10.94 5.70
CA PHE A 76 -14.03 -11.32 6.96
C PHE A 76 -15.02 -10.26 7.46
N LEU A 77 -14.59 -8.98 7.50
CA LEU A 77 -15.43 -7.87 7.93
C LEU A 77 -16.63 -7.65 7.01
N SER A 78 -16.49 -7.89 5.70
CA SER A 78 -17.60 -7.75 4.75
C SER A 78 -18.68 -8.81 4.96
N ARG A 79 -18.28 -10.07 5.25
CA ARG A 79 -19.19 -11.22 5.35
C ARG A 79 -19.79 -11.43 6.75
N ASN A 80 -19.11 -10.98 7.80
CA ASN A 80 -19.53 -11.24 9.18
C ASN A 80 -20.16 -10.00 9.84
N ARG A 81 -21.23 -10.21 10.62
CA ARG A 81 -21.85 -9.19 11.48
C ARG A 81 -21.76 -9.66 12.92
N PHE A 82 -21.06 -8.90 13.75
CA PHE A 82 -20.84 -9.21 15.16
C PHE A 82 -20.71 -7.92 15.98
N PRO A 83 -21.04 -7.93 17.29
CA PRO A 83 -20.85 -6.78 18.15
C PRO A 83 -19.36 -6.40 18.20
N GLY A 84 -19.03 -5.14 17.85
CA GLY A 84 -17.64 -4.66 17.77
C GLY A 84 -17.06 -4.56 16.36
N ARG A 85 -17.76 -5.05 15.31
CA ARG A 85 -17.33 -4.89 13.90
C ARG A 85 -16.98 -3.44 13.56
N THR A 86 -17.84 -2.49 13.96
CA THR A 86 -17.64 -1.06 13.67
C THR A 86 -16.38 -0.53 14.33
N PHE A 87 -16.13 -0.92 15.58
CA PHE A 87 -14.93 -0.51 16.31
C PHE A 87 -13.66 -1.09 15.65
N LEU A 88 -13.66 -2.38 15.30
CA LEU A 88 -12.53 -3.01 14.61
C LEU A 88 -12.27 -2.36 13.24
N THR A 89 -13.33 -2.08 12.48
CA THR A 89 -13.22 -1.36 11.20
C THR A 89 -12.61 0.02 11.42
N ALA A 90 -13.09 0.77 12.42
CA ALA A 90 -12.57 2.08 12.78
C ALA A 90 -11.08 2.04 13.15
N MET A 91 -10.64 1.05 13.92
CA MET A 91 -9.22 0.87 14.27
C MET A 91 -8.35 0.58 13.05
N LEU A 92 -8.82 -0.27 12.13
CA LEU A 92 -8.11 -0.61 10.90
C LEU A 92 -8.09 0.55 9.90
N THR A 93 -9.10 1.44 9.95
CA THR A 93 -9.17 2.65 9.12
C THR A 93 -8.56 3.89 9.75
N PHE A 94 -8.24 3.83 11.05
CA PHE A 94 -7.64 4.91 11.83
C PHE A 94 -6.41 5.57 11.18
N PRO A 95 -5.51 4.83 10.48
CA PRO A 95 -4.35 5.47 9.86
C PRO A 95 -4.70 6.56 8.83
N LEU A 96 -5.90 6.53 8.24
CA LEU A 96 -6.36 7.57 7.29
C LEU A 96 -6.56 8.94 7.96
N ALA A 97 -6.72 8.97 9.28
CA ALA A 97 -6.87 10.22 10.02
C ALA A 97 -5.55 11.00 10.12
N PHE A 98 -4.41 10.37 9.80
CA PHE A 98 -3.09 10.95 9.98
C PHE A 98 -2.39 11.25 8.65
N PRO A 99 -1.67 12.39 8.56
CA PRO A 99 -0.66 12.58 7.53
C PRO A 99 0.42 11.50 7.62
N GLY A 100 1.02 11.14 6.48
CA GLY A 100 2.09 10.11 6.44
C GLY A 100 3.28 10.42 7.35
N VAL A 101 3.60 11.71 7.53
CA VAL A 101 4.64 12.17 8.46
C VAL A 101 4.33 11.76 9.90
N VAL A 102 3.07 11.88 10.34
CA VAL A 102 2.65 11.49 11.69
C VAL A 102 2.79 9.99 11.89
N VAL A 103 2.46 9.17 10.88
CA VAL A 103 2.68 7.72 10.93
C VAL A 103 4.16 7.39 11.10
N GLY A 104 5.05 8.07 10.35
CA GLY A 104 6.49 7.92 10.52
C GLY A 104 6.97 8.28 11.92
N PHE A 105 6.47 9.39 12.49
CA PHE A 105 6.76 9.76 13.86
C PHE A 105 6.25 8.75 14.88
N MET A 106 5.07 8.16 14.68
CA MET A 106 4.57 7.08 15.56
C MET A 106 5.51 5.88 15.56
N VAL A 107 6.04 5.48 14.40
CA VAL A 107 7.05 4.40 14.32
C VAL A 107 8.30 4.77 15.11
N ILE A 108 8.77 6.02 15.03
CA ILE A 108 9.94 6.50 15.79
C ILE A 108 9.65 6.53 17.29
N LEU A 109 8.47 6.99 17.72
CA LEU A 109 8.08 7.06 19.12
C LEU A 109 7.89 5.68 19.74
N LEU A 110 7.53 4.67 18.95
CA LEU A 110 7.37 3.30 19.43
C LEU A 110 8.67 2.51 19.35
N ALA A 111 9.37 2.56 18.21
CA ALA A 111 10.50 1.67 17.88
C ALA A 111 11.85 2.41 17.73
N GLY A 112 11.92 3.68 18.10
CA GLY A 112 13.16 4.47 18.13
C GLY A 112 13.98 4.22 19.39
N ARG A 113 15.09 4.96 19.55
CA ARG A 113 16.08 4.74 20.62
C ARG A 113 15.51 4.84 22.04
N GLN A 114 14.51 5.71 22.22
CA GLN A 114 13.81 5.92 23.49
C GLN A 114 12.35 5.44 23.41
N GLY A 115 12.01 4.64 22.40
CA GLY A 115 10.63 4.23 22.15
C GLY A 115 10.13 3.17 23.13
N LEU A 116 8.80 3.08 23.26
CA LEU A 116 8.16 2.15 24.18
C LEU A 116 8.55 0.68 23.92
N ILE A 117 8.67 0.27 22.66
CA ILE A 117 9.04 -1.10 22.28
C ILE A 117 10.46 -1.42 22.76
N GLY A 118 11.39 -0.48 22.59
CA GLY A 118 12.77 -0.62 23.06
C GLY A 118 12.87 -0.75 24.59
N GLN A 119 12.10 0.06 25.32
CA GLN A 119 12.04 0.01 26.79
C GLN A 119 11.45 -1.32 27.30
N VAL A 120 10.36 -1.79 26.70
CA VAL A 120 9.74 -3.08 27.05
C VAL A 120 10.66 -4.25 26.69
N ALA A 121 11.31 -4.21 25.53
CA ALA A 121 12.28 -5.23 25.13
C ALA A 121 13.48 -5.28 26.10
N GLN A 122 13.99 -4.12 26.55
CA GLN A 122 15.06 -4.05 27.52
C GLN A 122 14.66 -4.64 28.87
N TRP A 123 13.42 -4.38 29.32
CA TRP A 123 12.91 -4.97 30.55
C TRP A 123 12.78 -6.50 30.48
N LEU A 124 12.38 -7.05 29.32
CA LEU A 124 12.17 -8.49 29.13
C LEU A 124 13.45 -9.27 28.81
N THR A 125 14.33 -8.70 28.00
CA THR A 125 15.47 -9.41 27.38
C THR A 125 16.83 -8.85 27.77
N GLY A 126 16.87 -7.69 28.41
CA GLY A 126 18.09 -6.94 28.69
C GLY A 126 18.60 -6.11 27.50
N GLU A 127 18.05 -6.29 26.30
CA GLU A 127 18.49 -5.60 25.08
C GLU A 127 17.48 -4.53 24.61
N ASN A 128 17.99 -3.39 24.18
CA ASN A 128 17.17 -2.31 23.63
C ASN A 128 16.94 -2.53 22.13
N LEU A 129 15.73 -2.96 21.76
CA LEU A 129 15.34 -3.20 20.38
C LEU A 129 14.97 -1.89 19.67
N VAL A 130 15.81 -1.46 18.72
CA VAL A 130 15.59 -0.24 17.93
C VAL A 130 15.54 -0.59 16.44
N PHE A 131 14.39 -0.42 15.81
CA PHE A 131 14.21 -0.72 14.38
C PHE A 131 13.52 0.39 13.58
N ALA A 132 13.12 1.52 14.19
CA ALA A 132 12.44 2.61 13.49
C ALA A 132 13.20 3.15 12.26
N TYR A 133 14.53 3.11 12.28
CA TYR A 133 15.40 3.61 11.20
C TYR A 133 15.89 2.50 10.25
N SER A 134 15.34 1.30 10.38
CA SER A 134 15.71 0.14 9.56
C SER A 134 14.65 -0.14 8.50
N MET A 135 14.96 -1.06 7.58
CA MET A 135 13.97 -1.58 6.62
C MET A 135 12.74 -2.16 7.30
N ALA A 136 12.88 -2.76 8.49
CA ALA A 136 11.75 -3.31 9.24
C ALA A 136 10.82 -2.20 9.75
N GLY A 137 11.37 -1.09 10.25
CA GLY A 137 10.59 0.07 10.68
C GLY A 137 9.85 0.72 9.51
N LEU A 138 10.54 0.85 8.37
CA LEU A 138 9.95 1.40 7.15
C LEU A 138 8.84 0.49 6.61
N PHE A 139 9.06 -0.83 6.59
CA PHE A 139 8.06 -1.82 6.22
C PHE A 139 6.81 -1.72 7.10
N LEU A 140 6.97 -1.68 8.43
CA LEU A 140 5.82 -1.59 9.35
C LEU A 140 5.08 -0.26 9.21
N GLY A 141 5.79 0.85 9.01
CA GLY A 141 5.19 2.16 8.77
C GLY A 141 4.34 2.17 7.51
N TYR A 142 4.88 1.70 6.38
CA TYR A 142 4.14 1.62 5.12
C TYR A 142 3.02 0.58 5.15
N LEU A 143 3.21 -0.55 5.83
CA LEU A 143 2.17 -1.55 6.03
C LEU A 143 0.98 -0.93 6.78
N TYR A 144 1.23 -0.31 7.94
CA TYR A 144 0.20 0.38 8.72
C TYR A 144 -0.51 1.48 7.90
N PHE A 145 0.26 2.26 7.16
CA PHE A 145 -0.28 3.31 6.28
C PHE A 145 -1.14 2.76 5.14
N SER A 146 -0.86 1.55 4.65
CA SER A 146 -1.51 0.96 3.47
C SER A 146 -2.73 0.09 3.80
N ILE A 147 -2.79 -0.52 4.98
CA ILE A 147 -3.94 -1.32 5.46
C ILE A 147 -5.30 -0.68 5.14
N PRO A 148 -5.57 0.59 5.50
CA PRO A 148 -6.89 1.15 5.30
C PRO A 148 -7.31 1.28 3.84
N ARG A 149 -6.34 1.48 2.93
CA ARG A 149 -6.64 1.62 1.50
C ARG A 149 -7.10 0.29 0.94
N VAL A 150 -6.35 -0.77 1.23
CA VAL A 150 -6.66 -2.11 0.71
C VAL A 150 -7.92 -2.67 1.36
N ILE A 151 -8.09 -2.51 2.68
CA ILE A 151 -9.25 -3.08 3.37
C ILE A 151 -10.57 -2.48 2.88
N LEU A 152 -10.62 -1.17 2.66
CA LEU A 152 -11.81 -0.48 2.16
C LEU A 152 -12.11 -0.88 0.71
N THR A 153 -11.09 -1.02 -0.15
CA THR A 153 -11.26 -1.49 -1.52
C THR A 153 -11.79 -2.93 -1.56
N VAL A 154 -11.24 -3.81 -0.73
CA VAL A 154 -11.67 -5.22 -0.65
C VAL A 154 -13.10 -5.33 -0.11
N MET A 155 -13.44 -4.60 0.95
CA MET A 155 -14.81 -4.59 1.49
C MET A 155 -15.81 -4.12 0.44
N ALA A 156 -15.54 -3.00 -0.24
CA ALA A 156 -16.41 -2.46 -1.28
C ALA A 156 -16.56 -3.39 -2.49
N ALA A 157 -15.53 -4.18 -2.82
CA ALA A 157 -15.59 -5.18 -3.86
C ALA A 157 -16.36 -6.44 -3.43
N ALA A 158 -16.12 -6.92 -2.21
CA ALA A 158 -16.79 -8.10 -1.65
C ALA A 158 -18.30 -7.88 -1.47
N GLU A 159 -18.73 -6.66 -1.14
CA GLU A 159 -20.14 -6.30 -1.08
C GLU A 159 -20.85 -6.37 -2.43
N LYS A 160 -20.12 -6.25 -3.55
CA LYS A 160 -20.67 -6.37 -4.91
C LYS A 160 -20.72 -7.81 -5.41
N LEU A 161 -20.02 -8.74 -4.77
CA LEU A 161 -20.05 -10.15 -5.13
C LEU A 161 -21.33 -10.81 -4.63
N ASP A 162 -22.09 -11.41 -5.55
CA ASP A 162 -23.33 -12.13 -5.24
C ASP A 162 -23.03 -13.33 -4.31
N PRO A 163 -23.57 -13.36 -3.07
CA PRO A 163 -23.39 -14.47 -2.14
C PRO A 163 -23.86 -15.82 -2.72
N LYS A 164 -24.77 -15.82 -3.69
CA LYS A 164 -25.25 -17.04 -4.35
C LYS A 164 -24.15 -17.80 -5.09
N LEU A 165 -23.09 -17.14 -5.52
CA LEU A 165 -21.94 -17.80 -6.14
C LEU A 165 -21.22 -18.70 -5.14
N GLU A 166 -21.10 -18.25 -3.89
CA GLU A 166 -20.50 -19.04 -2.80
C GLU A 166 -21.41 -20.20 -2.36
N GLU A 167 -22.73 -19.97 -2.34
CA GLU A 167 -23.73 -21.01 -2.07
C GLU A 167 -23.73 -22.10 -3.15
N ALA A 168 -23.73 -21.70 -4.43
CA ALA A 168 -23.69 -22.62 -5.56
C ALA A 168 -22.42 -23.49 -5.53
N ALA A 169 -21.25 -22.89 -5.27
CA ALA A 169 -20.00 -23.64 -5.12
C ALA A 169 -20.07 -24.65 -3.97
N ARG A 170 -20.63 -24.27 -2.82
CA ARG A 170 -20.83 -25.20 -1.69
C ARG A 170 -21.81 -26.33 -2.03
N SER A 171 -22.88 -26.06 -2.75
CA SER A 171 -23.83 -27.09 -3.21
C SER A 171 -23.19 -28.07 -4.20
N LEU A 172 -22.18 -27.65 -4.95
CA LEU A 172 -21.36 -28.52 -5.81
C LEU A 172 -20.26 -29.29 -5.05
N GLY A 173 -20.23 -29.21 -3.72
CA GLY A 173 -19.27 -29.92 -2.87
C GLY A 173 -17.95 -29.19 -2.67
N ALA A 174 -17.84 -27.90 -3.02
CA ALA A 174 -16.63 -27.14 -2.75
C ALA A 174 -16.43 -26.93 -1.23
N SER A 175 -15.23 -27.25 -0.74
CA SER A 175 -14.84 -26.92 0.63
C SER A 175 -14.69 -25.40 0.82
N PRO A 176 -14.73 -24.87 2.05
CA PRO A 176 -14.58 -23.44 2.30
C PRO A 176 -13.32 -22.84 1.67
N TRP A 177 -12.23 -23.60 1.65
CA TRP A 177 -10.97 -23.17 1.01
C TRP A 177 -11.07 -23.08 -0.51
N ARG A 178 -11.78 -24.02 -1.15
CA ARG A 178 -12.08 -23.96 -2.59
C ARG A 178 -12.98 -22.79 -2.93
N VAL A 179 -13.99 -22.48 -2.11
CA VAL A 179 -14.83 -21.29 -2.32
C VAL A 179 -13.97 -20.01 -2.30
N VAL A 180 -13.00 -19.92 -1.39
CA VAL A 180 -12.07 -18.79 -1.36
C VAL A 180 -11.24 -18.71 -2.64
N ILE A 181 -10.60 -19.81 -3.04
CA ILE A 181 -9.67 -19.82 -4.18
C ILE A 181 -10.38 -19.73 -5.53
N ASP A 182 -11.49 -20.42 -5.70
CA ASP A 182 -12.15 -20.61 -7.00
C ASP A 182 -13.24 -19.55 -7.26
N VAL A 183 -13.78 -18.91 -6.21
CA VAL A 183 -14.87 -17.93 -6.33
C VAL A 183 -14.45 -16.55 -5.83
N LEU A 184 -13.99 -16.46 -4.59
CA LEU A 184 -13.74 -15.16 -3.95
C LEU A 184 -12.50 -14.47 -4.50
N ILE A 185 -11.36 -15.15 -4.60
CA ILE A 185 -10.12 -14.56 -5.11
C ILE A 185 -10.29 -14.08 -6.56
N PRO A 186 -10.83 -14.88 -7.51
CA PRO A 186 -11.07 -14.42 -8.88
C PRO A 186 -12.08 -13.27 -8.94
N GLY A 187 -13.14 -13.32 -8.12
CA GLY A 187 -14.12 -12.24 -8.02
C GLY A 187 -13.54 -10.93 -7.49
N LEU A 188 -12.58 -11.00 -6.57
CA LEU A 188 -11.89 -9.85 -5.97
C LEU A 188 -10.64 -9.42 -6.74
N GLN A 189 -10.17 -10.21 -7.70
CA GLN A 189 -8.90 -9.99 -8.40
C GLN A 189 -8.76 -8.57 -8.99
N PRO A 190 -9.76 -7.97 -9.67
CA PRO A 190 -9.63 -6.61 -10.19
C PRO A 190 -9.40 -5.58 -9.08
N ALA A 191 -10.05 -5.77 -7.94
CA ALA A 191 -9.92 -4.90 -6.77
C ALA A 191 -8.57 -5.09 -6.09
N LEU A 192 -8.10 -6.33 -5.94
CA LEU A 192 -6.79 -6.67 -5.35
C LEU A 192 -5.64 -6.13 -6.20
N ILE A 193 -5.71 -6.24 -7.54
CA ILE A 193 -4.70 -5.70 -8.45
C ILE A 193 -4.67 -4.17 -8.36
N SER A 194 -5.83 -3.52 -8.39
CA SER A 194 -5.92 -2.05 -8.30
C SER A 194 -5.40 -1.53 -6.96
N ALA A 195 -5.86 -2.12 -5.84
CA ALA A 195 -5.40 -1.76 -4.51
C ALA A 195 -3.91 -2.06 -4.32
N GLY A 196 -3.43 -3.18 -4.87
CA GLY A 196 -2.02 -3.56 -4.86
C GLY A 196 -1.14 -2.57 -5.62
N ALA A 197 -1.57 -2.12 -6.81
CA ALA A 197 -0.85 -1.12 -7.59
C ALA A 197 -0.74 0.22 -6.84
N ILE A 198 -1.83 0.66 -6.19
CA ILE A 198 -1.82 1.88 -5.35
C ILE A 198 -0.92 1.70 -4.13
N CYS A 199 -0.98 0.54 -3.47
CA CYS A 199 -0.12 0.24 -2.32
C CYS A 199 1.36 0.25 -2.70
N PHE A 200 1.71 -0.38 -3.83
CA PHE A 200 3.06 -0.38 -4.37
C PHE A 200 3.54 1.03 -4.69
N ALA A 201 2.74 1.80 -5.45
CA ALA A 201 3.09 3.16 -5.85
C ALA A 201 3.23 4.13 -4.67
N THR A 202 2.47 3.92 -3.59
CA THR A 202 2.54 4.79 -2.39
C THR A 202 3.62 4.39 -1.39
N SER A 203 4.24 3.21 -1.58
CA SER A 203 5.34 2.71 -0.74
C SER A 203 6.70 2.72 -1.46
N MET A 204 6.75 3.28 -2.67
CA MET A 204 7.96 3.51 -3.47
C MET A 204 8.43 4.96 -3.30
#